data_AF-A0A8J2T9J0-F1
#
_entry.id   AF-A0A8J2T9J0-F1
#
_cell.length_a   1.000
_cell.length_b   1.000
_cell.length_c   1.000
_cell.angle_alpha   90.00
_cell.angle_beta   90.00
_cell.angle_gamma   90.00
#
_symmetry.space_group_name_H-M   'P 1'
#
loop_
_entity.id
_entity.type
_entity.pdbx_description
1 polymer ?
#
loop_
_entity_poly.entity_id
_entity_poly.type
_entity_poly.pdbx_seq_one_letter_code
_entity_poly.pdbx_strand_id
1 'polypeptide(L)'
;MTETLCKRCGTLAQIYSRKEHFCQQCFCTFVSSKQRKQMMSDAYFQDIFKVMHQDKVRTEEQAAAENAASRVLVPLSLGSSSLTMLDILNDTLKEQKLTQRGKTGFHVDALICFKRPELNELKKQVNKLSTIRYKENQSSIKFHYVDLESFYNEPEFQLLILSKKYLCSSIDGSKSNIKSLLEQCPNSTSREDLLTFVTRHLVKKYAFQNNHKAILWGHSMTKLADETMSLVVKGRGEHISSLIDSSQPDFDYGGKFRHLYPLKDVLLSEVDAYCYSSGLDKFLVNYTPQDTLLLTKHSETKSIGKLIKNMTINEMVRKYFDDIEKDYSNVISTVVRTADKLAEPKKIEPQEKCTLCKGNIHTLGPNWLQSITVEEGYAVKTEEEKELYRKWCDSDLRNQRDEALALVDSVTSRGNPVPLCYGCIITLGGVKNRCVTWPRDSDNELNQTLKEFELRDEE
;
A
#
# COMPACT_ATOMS: atom_id res chain seq x y z
N MET A 1 2.50 9.46 -44.57
CA MET A 1 1.78 9.09 -43.33
C MET A 1 0.74 10.16 -43.10
N THR A 2 -0.54 9.80 -43.04
CA THR A 2 -1.60 10.75 -42.67
C THR A 2 -1.39 11.16 -41.22
N GLU A 3 -1.28 12.47 -40.97
CA GLU A 3 -1.14 13.01 -39.63
C GLU A 3 -2.37 12.63 -38.80
N THR A 4 -2.14 11.90 -37.70
CA THR A 4 -3.23 11.53 -36.79
C THR A 4 -3.54 12.73 -35.90
N LEU A 5 -4.79 13.19 -35.94
CA LEU A 5 -5.25 14.36 -35.19
C LEU A 5 -5.93 13.95 -33.88
N CYS A 6 -5.81 14.81 -32.88
CA CYS A 6 -6.47 14.69 -31.60
C CYS A 6 -7.98 14.84 -31.79
N LYS A 7 -8.74 13.86 -31.28
CA LYS A 7 -10.21 13.85 -31.36
C LYS A 7 -10.87 15.01 -30.59
N ARG A 8 -10.16 15.64 -29.65
CA ARG A 8 -10.71 16.68 -28.75
C ARG A 8 -10.50 18.09 -29.29
N CYS A 9 -9.32 18.40 -29.83
CA CYS A 9 -8.96 19.76 -30.25
C CYS A 9 -8.42 19.86 -31.68
N GLY A 10 -8.24 18.75 -32.41
CA GLY A 10 -7.78 18.75 -33.80
C GLY A 10 -6.29 18.99 -34.02
N THR A 11 -5.47 19.14 -32.97
CA THR A 11 -4.00 19.22 -33.09
C THR A 11 -3.36 17.85 -33.30
N LEU A 12 -2.06 17.78 -33.59
CA LEU A 12 -1.35 16.50 -33.73
C LEU A 12 -1.49 15.60 -32.49
N ALA A 13 -1.88 14.35 -32.71
CA ALA A 13 -1.96 13.35 -31.66
C ALA A 13 -0.59 12.76 -31.34
N GLN A 14 -0.39 12.42 -30.08
CA GLN A 14 0.83 11.76 -29.59
C GLN A 14 0.52 10.52 -28.75
N ILE A 15 -0.74 10.35 -28.34
CA ILE A 15 -1.17 9.31 -27.42
C ILE A 15 -2.40 8.62 -27.99
N TYR A 16 -2.42 7.30 -27.93
CA TYR A 16 -3.58 6.50 -28.28
C TYR A 16 -4.05 5.73 -27.05
N SER A 17 -5.23 6.08 -26.54
CA SER A 17 -5.82 5.45 -25.36
C SER A 17 -7.30 5.25 -25.57
N ARG A 18 -7.83 4.10 -25.11
CA ARG A 18 -9.26 3.75 -25.19
C ARG A 18 -9.89 3.95 -26.59
N LYS A 19 -9.13 3.61 -27.64
CA LYS A 19 -9.54 3.78 -29.05
C LYS A 19 -9.74 5.24 -29.48
N GLU A 20 -9.14 6.19 -28.78
CA GLU A 20 -9.13 7.61 -29.11
C GLU A 20 -7.71 8.16 -29.20
N HIS A 21 -7.50 9.10 -30.13
CA HIS A 21 -6.24 9.82 -30.30
C HIS A 21 -6.27 11.14 -29.52
N PHE A 22 -5.24 11.39 -28.72
CA PHE A 22 -5.08 12.59 -27.91
C PHE A 22 -3.77 13.31 -28.20
N CYS A 23 -3.80 14.65 -28.15
CA CYS A 23 -2.59 15.43 -27.87
C CYS A 23 -2.29 15.39 -26.36
N GLN A 24 -1.06 15.76 -25.97
CA GLN A 24 -0.62 15.73 -24.56
C GLN A 24 -1.58 16.47 -23.63
N GLN A 25 -1.94 17.72 -23.96
CA GLN A 25 -2.77 18.55 -23.08
C GLN A 25 -4.18 17.97 -22.86
N CYS A 26 -4.83 17.51 -23.94
CA CYS A 26 -6.16 16.90 -23.83
C CYS A 26 -6.10 15.58 -23.06
N PHE A 27 -5.01 14.81 -23.19
CA PHE A 27 -4.80 13.59 -22.41
C PHE A 27 -4.60 13.89 -20.92
N CYS A 28 -3.74 14.85 -20.57
CA CYS A 28 -3.54 15.25 -19.18
C CYS A 28 -4.85 15.73 -18.54
N THR A 29 -5.66 16.50 -19.29
CA THR A 29 -7.00 16.94 -18.86
C THR A 29 -7.95 15.75 -18.65
N PHE A 30 -7.90 14.75 -19.53
CA PHE A 30 -8.70 13.53 -19.41
C PHE A 30 -8.38 12.74 -18.13
N VAL A 31 -7.10 12.56 -17.81
CA VAL A 31 -6.64 11.87 -16.59
C VAL A 31 -6.98 12.70 -15.34
N SER A 32 -6.67 13.99 -15.34
CA SER A 32 -6.92 14.87 -14.18
C SER A 32 -8.42 15.01 -13.86
N SER A 33 -9.28 15.02 -14.88
CA SER A 33 -10.74 15.05 -14.70
C SER A 33 -11.26 13.82 -13.94
N LYS A 34 -10.70 12.63 -14.21
CA LYS A 34 -11.07 11.41 -13.48
C LYS A 34 -10.65 11.48 -12.02
N GLN A 35 -9.43 11.94 -11.75
CA GLN A 35 -8.94 12.15 -10.39
C GLN A 35 -9.84 13.12 -9.61
N ARG A 36 -10.14 14.28 -10.21
CA ARG A 36 -10.98 15.31 -9.58
C ARG A 36 -12.41 14.80 -9.32
N LYS A 37 -12.97 14.00 -10.21
CA LYS A 37 -14.26 13.35 -9.99
C LYS A 37 -14.23 12.46 -8.75
N GLN A 38 -13.15 11.70 -8.54
CA GLN A 38 -13.00 10.87 -7.34
C GLN A 38 -12.83 11.68 -6.07
N MET A 39 -12.15 12.83 -6.13
CA MET A 39 -12.05 13.77 -5.01
C MET A 39 -13.40 14.42 -4.66
N MET A 40 -14.38 14.39 -5.56
CA MET A 40 -15.72 14.95 -5.35
C MET A 40 -16.80 13.87 -5.15
N SER A 41 -16.39 12.64 -4.83
CA SER A 41 -17.24 11.45 -4.81
C SER A 41 -18.38 11.52 -3.79
N ASP A 42 -18.14 12.11 -2.63
CA ASP A 42 -19.13 12.27 -1.55
C ASP A 42 -19.00 13.62 -0.83
N ALA A 43 -19.92 13.90 0.10
CA ALA A 43 -19.92 15.15 0.87
C ALA A 43 -18.66 15.33 1.72
N TYR A 44 -18.15 14.26 2.32
CA TYR A 44 -16.96 14.31 3.18
C TYR A 44 -15.73 14.80 2.41
N PHE A 45 -15.48 14.23 1.22
CA PHE A 45 -14.35 14.66 0.39
C PHE A 45 -14.59 16.03 -0.25
N GLN A 46 -15.82 16.35 -0.63
CA GLN A 46 -16.15 17.70 -1.12
C GLN A 46 -15.83 18.77 -0.07
N ASP A 47 -16.09 18.49 1.21
CA ASP A 47 -15.80 19.42 2.31
C ASP A 47 -14.30 19.60 2.58
N ILE A 48 -13.48 18.65 2.13
CA ILE A 48 -12.02 18.74 2.20
C ILE A 48 -11.48 19.56 1.03
N PHE A 49 -11.91 19.27 -0.20
CA PHE A 49 -11.21 19.76 -1.40
C PHE A 49 -11.78 21.06 -1.99
N LYS A 50 -13.01 21.46 -1.64
CA LYS A 50 -13.58 22.74 -2.08
C LYS A 50 -13.04 23.89 -1.24
N VAL A 51 -12.90 25.06 -1.86
CA VAL A 51 -12.60 26.28 -1.12
C VAL A 51 -13.86 26.74 -0.40
N MET A 52 -13.80 26.80 0.93
CA MET A 52 -14.88 27.31 1.76
C MET A 52 -14.86 28.83 1.78
N HIS A 53 -16.04 29.43 1.69
CA HIS A 53 -16.26 30.86 1.74
C HIS A 53 -17.27 31.20 2.84
N GLN A 54 -17.35 32.48 3.18
CA GLN A 54 -18.43 32.99 4.02
C GLN A 54 -19.79 32.64 3.39
N ASP A 55 -20.68 32.06 4.19
CA ASP A 55 -22.05 31.77 3.80
C ASP A 55 -23.02 32.14 4.94
N LYS A 56 -24.28 31.69 4.86
CA LYS A 56 -25.29 32.00 5.88
C LYS A 56 -25.03 31.32 7.22
N VAL A 57 -24.17 30.30 7.24
CA VAL A 57 -23.88 29.44 8.40
C VAL A 57 -22.49 29.73 8.97
N ARG A 58 -21.53 30.14 8.12
CA ARG A 58 -20.12 30.31 8.45
C ARG A 58 -19.66 31.73 8.20
N THR A 59 -18.98 32.28 9.20
CA THR A 59 -18.23 33.55 9.07
C THR A 59 -16.99 33.37 8.18
N GLU A 60 -16.40 34.47 7.71
CA GLU A 60 -15.17 34.41 6.91
C GLU A 60 -14.01 33.77 7.69
N GLU A 61 -13.89 34.06 8.99
CA GLU A 61 -12.87 33.48 9.86
C GLU A 61 -13.03 31.97 10.01
N GLN A 62 -14.27 31.50 10.20
CA GLN A 62 -14.57 30.07 10.27
C GLN A 62 -14.26 29.35 8.95
N ALA A 63 -14.65 29.94 7.81
CA ALA A 63 -14.33 29.36 6.50
C ALA A 63 -12.81 29.30 6.25
N ALA A 64 -12.07 30.34 6.66
CA ALA A 64 -10.60 30.34 6.57
C ALA A 64 -9.98 29.27 7.48
N ALA A 65 -10.47 29.12 8.72
CA ALA A 65 -10.02 28.09 9.65
C ALA A 65 -10.32 26.67 9.13
N GLU A 66 -11.48 26.44 8.51
CA GLU A 66 -11.84 25.16 7.90
C GLU A 66 -10.91 24.80 6.73
N ASN A 67 -10.64 25.76 5.84
CA ASN A 67 -9.69 25.57 4.72
C ASN A 67 -8.26 25.28 5.24
N ALA A 68 -7.83 25.97 6.29
CA ALA A 68 -6.53 25.73 6.93
C ALA A 68 -6.45 24.36 7.61
N ALA A 69 -7.55 23.91 8.22
CA ALA A 69 -7.67 22.60 8.87
C ALA A 69 -7.83 21.44 7.87
N SER A 70 -8.20 21.71 6.61
CA SER A 70 -8.30 20.69 5.56
C SER A 70 -6.92 20.22 5.09
N ARG A 71 -6.30 19.33 5.86
CA ARG A 71 -5.02 18.70 5.55
C ARG A 71 -5.20 17.27 5.06
N VAL A 72 -4.53 16.94 3.97
CA VAL A 72 -4.55 15.60 3.39
C VAL A 72 -3.13 15.02 3.29
N LEU A 73 -3.01 13.73 3.53
CA LEU A 73 -1.74 13.00 3.46
C LEU A 73 -1.60 12.30 2.11
N VAL A 74 -0.47 12.46 1.46
CA VAL A 74 -0.11 11.81 0.20
C VAL A 74 1.14 10.94 0.42
N PRO A 75 1.00 9.61 0.52
CA PRO A 75 2.16 8.71 0.52
C PRO A 75 2.87 8.77 -0.84
N LEU A 76 4.11 9.26 -0.84
CA LEU A 76 4.88 9.54 -2.05
C LEU A 76 6.05 8.56 -2.17
N SER A 77 5.92 7.64 -3.12
CA SER A 77 6.97 6.65 -3.47
C SER A 77 7.89 7.10 -4.60
N LEU A 78 7.64 8.26 -5.21
CA LEU A 78 8.31 8.74 -6.44
C LEU A 78 8.21 7.77 -7.64
N GLY A 79 7.20 6.90 -7.63
CA GLY A 79 6.75 6.17 -8.83
C GLY A 79 5.76 7.01 -9.65
N SER A 80 5.43 6.58 -10.87
CA SER A 80 4.58 7.34 -11.77
C SER A 80 3.20 7.66 -11.17
N SER A 81 2.61 6.70 -10.46
CA SER A 81 1.26 6.81 -9.91
C SER A 81 1.16 7.77 -8.70
N SER A 82 2.11 7.72 -7.77
CA SER A 82 2.15 8.65 -6.63
C SER A 82 2.52 10.07 -7.08
N LEU A 83 3.44 10.21 -8.04
CA LEU A 83 3.80 11.51 -8.61
C LEU A 83 2.68 12.14 -9.44
N THR A 84 2.01 11.36 -10.29
CA THR A 84 0.88 11.85 -11.10
C THR A 84 -0.25 12.35 -10.19
N MET A 85 -0.56 11.59 -9.14
CA MET A 85 -1.58 11.98 -8.17
C MET A 85 -1.23 13.32 -7.48
N LEU A 86 0.02 13.48 -7.03
CA LEU A 86 0.51 14.72 -6.41
C LEU A 86 0.54 15.90 -7.40
N ASP A 87 0.95 15.66 -8.65
CA ASP A 87 1.01 16.69 -9.69
C ASP A 87 -0.38 17.25 -10.03
N ILE A 88 -1.40 16.39 -10.12
CA ILE A 88 -2.78 16.82 -10.33
C ILE A 88 -3.33 17.60 -9.13
N LEU A 89 -2.92 17.28 -7.89
CA LEU A 89 -3.25 18.08 -6.71
C LEU A 89 -2.59 19.46 -6.78
N ASN A 90 -1.32 19.54 -7.17
CA ASN A 90 -0.64 20.80 -7.40
C ASN A 90 -1.38 21.65 -8.45
N ASP A 91 -1.78 21.07 -9.57
CA ASP A 91 -2.54 21.81 -10.59
C ASP A 91 -3.92 22.26 -10.09
N THR A 92 -4.55 21.46 -9.23
CA THR A 92 -5.81 21.83 -8.55
C THR A 92 -5.61 23.03 -7.63
N LEU A 93 -4.54 23.05 -6.85
CA LEU A 93 -4.21 24.19 -5.98
C LEU A 93 -3.87 25.45 -6.77
N LYS A 94 -3.15 25.32 -7.90
CA LYS A 94 -2.88 26.45 -8.81
C LYS A 94 -4.18 27.06 -9.34
N GLU A 95 -5.09 26.21 -9.83
CA GLU A 95 -6.39 26.64 -10.32
C GLU A 95 -7.22 27.32 -9.23
N GLN A 96 -7.22 26.78 -8.00
CA GLN A 96 -7.90 27.41 -6.86
C GLN A 96 -7.31 28.78 -6.56
N LYS A 97 -5.98 28.94 -6.50
CA LYS A 97 -5.34 30.25 -6.29
C LYS A 97 -5.73 31.25 -7.36
N LEU A 98 -5.77 30.83 -8.63
CA LEU A 98 -6.15 31.70 -9.75
C LEU A 98 -7.63 32.10 -9.71
N THR A 99 -8.53 31.17 -9.38
CA THR A 99 -9.98 31.41 -9.42
C THR A 99 -10.57 31.98 -8.13
N GLN A 100 -9.94 31.72 -6.98
CA GLN A 100 -10.45 32.03 -5.64
C GLN A 100 -9.61 33.10 -4.91
N ARG A 101 -9.07 34.08 -5.65
CA ARG A 101 -8.32 35.23 -5.11
C ARG A 101 -7.15 34.82 -4.21
N GLY A 102 -6.40 33.79 -4.62
CA GLY A 102 -5.24 33.28 -3.90
C GLY A 102 -5.56 32.31 -2.75
N LYS A 103 -6.84 32.03 -2.45
CA LYS A 103 -7.23 31.06 -1.42
C LYS A 103 -7.17 29.63 -1.97
N THR A 104 -6.78 28.68 -1.11
CA THR A 104 -6.84 27.23 -1.37
C THR A 104 -7.77 26.56 -0.38
N GLY A 105 -8.43 25.47 -0.79
CA GLY A 105 -9.39 24.75 0.05
C GLY A 105 -8.74 23.74 0.98
N PHE A 106 -7.50 23.34 0.69
CA PHE A 106 -6.78 22.30 1.41
C PHE A 106 -5.26 22.48 1.35
N HIS A 107 -4.57 21.73 2.20
CA HIS A 107 -3.11 21.60 2.26
C HIS A 107 -2.73 20.13 2.07
N VAL A 108 -1.57 19.89 1.47
CA VAL A 108 -1.04 18.55 1.16
C VAL A 108 0.24 18.33 1.94
N ASP A 109 0.25 17.27 2.73
CA ASP A 109 1.46 16.73 3.33
C ASP A 109 1.87 15.50 2.52
N ALA A 110 2.98 15.59 1.79
CA ALA A 110 3.55 14.48 1.02
C ALA A 110 4.55 13.72 1.89
N LEU A 111 4.26 12.46 2.19
CA LEU A 111 5.05 11.62 3.10
C LEU A 111 5.87 10.59 2.33
N ILE A 112 7.18 10.64 2.50
CA ILE A 112 8.15 9.70 1.93
C ILE A 112 8.61 8.75 3.05
N CYS A 113 8.24 7.48 2.93
CA CYS A 113 8.82 6.42 3.76
C CYS A 113 10.10 5.90 3.10
N PHE A 114 11.23 5.95 3.79
CA PHE A 114 12.54 5.63 3.20
C PHE A 114 13.33 4.60 4.01
N LYS A 115 14.29 3.97 3.34
CA LYS A 115 15.42 3.26 3.99
C LYS A 115 16.63 4.17 3.97
N ARG A 116 17.43 4.19 5.04
CA ARG A 116 18.58 5.11 5.19
C ARG A 116 19.49 5.24 3.95
N PRO A 117 19.84 4.17 3.20
CA PRO A 117 20.69 4.29 2.02
C PRO A 117 20.08 5.15 0.89
N GLU A 118 18.76 5.30 0.84
CA GLU A 118 18.02 5.95 -0.24
C GLU A 118 17.77 7.45 0.03
N LEU A 119 17.92 7.90 1.28
CA LEU A 119 17.48 9.22 1.73
C LEU A 119 18.05 10.38 0.90
N ASN A 120 19.35 10.34 0.58
CA ASN A 120 20.01 11.43 -0.13
C ASN A 120 19.50 11.61 -1.56
N GLU A 121 19.27 10.50 -2.29
CA GLU A 121 18.71 10.57 -3.64
C GLU A 121 17.25 11.02 -3.60
N LEU A 122 16.46 10.52 -2.64
CA LEU A 122 15.08 10.94 -2.45
C LEU A 122 14.98 12.46 -2.14
N LYS A 123 15.80 12.97 -1.21
CA LYS A 123 15.88 14.41 -0.90
C LYS A 123 16.23 15.23 -2.12
N LYS A 124 17.24 14.82 -2.89
CA LYS A 124 17.66 15.51 -4.11
C LYS A 124 16.52 15.61 -5.14
N GLN A 125 15.79 14.52 -5.37
CA GLN A 125 14.69 14.51 -6.33
C GLN A 125 13.48 15.32 -5.86
N VAL A 126 13.11 15.20 -4.59
CA VAL A 126 12.02 16.00 -4.01
C VAL A 126 12.37 17.49 -3.98
N ASN A 127 13.61 17.88 -3.68
CA ASN A 127 14.05 19.27 -3.75
C ASN A 127 13.91 19.85 -5.15
N LYS A 128 14.30 19.09 -6.19
CA LYS A 128 14.07 19.49 -7.59
C LYS A 128 12.58 19.60 -7.90
N LEU A 129 11.76 18.67 -7.44
CA LEU A 129 10.31 18.69 -7.66
C LEU A 129 9.67 19.92 -7.01
N SER A 130 10.00 20.19 -5.74
CA SER A 130 9.52 21.34 -4.97
C SER A 130 9.91 22.68 -5.63
N THR A 131 11.18 22.85 -5.96
CA THR A 131 11.73 24.13 -6.47
C THR A 131 11.38 24.40 -7.92
N ILE A 132 11.26 23.36 -8.76
CA ILE A 132 11.05 23.52 -10.21
C ILE A 132 9.56 23.37 -10.57
N ARG A 133 8.90 22.29 -10.11
CA ARG A 133 7.54 21.95 -10.55
C ARG A 133 6.46 22.57 -9.64
N TYR A 134 6.68 22.58 -8.33
CA TYR A 134 5.68 22.98 -7.33
C TYR A 134 5.94 24.33 -6.66
N LYS A 135 6.81 25.17 -7.26
CA LYS A 135 7.23 26.48 -6.74
C LYS A 135 6.07 27.36 -6.23
N GLU A 136 4.97 27.44 -6.98
CA GLU A 136 3.80 28.28 -6.64
C GLU A 136 2.98 27.77 -5.45
N ASN A 137 3.18 26.50 -5.07
CA ASN A 137 2.43 25.82 -4.03
C ASN A 137 3.28 25.34 -2.86
N GLN A 138 4.51 25.87 -2.69
CA GLN A 138 5.37 25.52 -1.56
C GLN A 138 4.72 25.79 -0.20
N SER A 139 3.85 26.80 -0.09
CA SER A 139 3.08 27.06 1.14
C SER A 139 1.95 26.05 1.39
N SER A 140 1.48 25.36 0.35
CA SER A 140 0.34 24.44 0.40
C SER A 140 0.74 22.97 0.33
N ILE A 141 1.95 22.66 -0.14
CA ILE A 141 2.49 21.31 -0.29
C ILE A 141 3.78 21.20 0.52
N LYS A 142 3.76 20.39 1.56
CA LYS A 142 4.92 20.11 2.42
C LYS A 142 5.43 18.70 2.20
N PHE A 143 6.73 18.49 2.34
CA PHE A 143 7.37 17.19 2.18
C PHE A 143 7.96 16.70 3.49
N HIS A 144 7.60 15.49 3.87
CA HIS A 144 7.96 14.86 5.14
C HIS A 144 8.63 13.51 4.91
N TYR A 145 9.59 13.17 5.74
CA TYR A 145 10.37 11.94 5.65
C TYR A 145 10.25 11.14 6.94
N VAL A 146 9.92 9.85 6.81
CA VAL A 146 9.90 8.90 7.92
C VAL A 146 10.76 7.69 7.58
N ASP A 147 11.76 7.44 8.43
CA ASP A 147 12.59 6.23 8.33
C ASP A 147 11.72 5.02 8.65
N LEU A 148 11.69 4.01 7.78
CA LEU A 148 10.96 2.76 8.03
C LEU A 148 11.42 2.06 9.31
N GLU A 149 12.68 2.25 9.74
CA GLU A 149 13.16 1.75 11.03
C GLU A 149 12.42 2.37 12.22
N SER A 150 11.70 3.49 12.02
CA SER A 150 10.87 4.10 13.07
C SER A 150 9.76 3.18 13.57
N PHE A 151 9.36 2.19 12.78
CA PHE A 151 8.45 1.13 13.22
C PHE A 151 8.98 0.35 14.43
N TYR A 152 10.29 0.25 14.57
CA TYR A 152 10.97 -0.43 15.68
C TYR A 152 11.52 0.56 16.73
N ASN A 153 11.05 1.81 16.76
CA ASN A 153 11.36 2.75 17.85
C ASN A 153 10.45 2.59 19.08
N GLU A 154 9.49 1.67 19.03
CA GLU A 154 8.56 1.38 20.11
C GLU A 154 9.28 0.80 21.35
N PRO A 155 8.78 1.08 22.57
CA PRO A 155 9.36 0.54 23.80
C PRO A 155 8.97 -0.92 24.02
N GLU A 156 7.80 -1.34 23.54
CA GLU A 156 7.20 -2.63 23.85
C GLU A 156 7.11 -3.51 22.61
N PHE A 157 7.86 -4.61 22.63
CA PHE A 157 7.83 -5.64 21.59
C PHE A 157 7.25 -6.93 22.13
N GLN A 158 6.66 -7.68 21.20
CA GLN A 158 6.23 -9.04 21.42
C GLN A 158 6.93 -9.96 20.42
N LEU A 159 7.37 -11.13 20.88
CA LEU A 159 7.76 -12.22 20.02
C LEU A 159 6.53 -13.07 19.74
N LEU A 160 6.08 -13.05 18.49
CA LEU A 160 4.99 -13.87 17.99
C LEU A 160 5.55 -15.23 17.61
N ILE A 161 4.95 -16.31 18.09
CA ILE A 161 5.41 -17.69 17.84
C ILE A 161 4.23 -18.51 17.36
N LEU A 162 4.37 -19.11 16.19
CA LEU A 162 3.36 -19.98 15.60
C LEU A 162 3.64 -21.45 15.92
N SER A 163 2.71 -22.08 16.61
CA SER A 163 2.73 -23.51 16.91
C SER A 163 2.47 -24.38 15.67
N LYS A 164 2.65 -25.69 15.83
CA LYS A 164 2.28 -26.68 14.80
C LYS A 164 0.79 -26.67 14.46
N LYS A 165 -0.06 -26.40 15.46
CA LYS A 165 -1.51 -26.32 15.32
C LYS A 165 -1.97 -24.99 14.74
N TYR A 166 -1.06 -24.20 14.18
CA TYR A 166 -1.35 -22.89 13.58
C TYR A 166 -1.91 -21.86 14.57
N LEU A 167 -1.81 -22.12 15.88
CA LEU A 167 -2.14 -21.17 16.94
C LEU A 167 -0.91 -20.31 17.22
N CYS A 168 -1.13 -19.00 17.39
CA CYS A 168 -0.09 -18.04 17.70
C CYS A 168 -0.17 -17.60 19.16
N SER A 169 0.99 -17.55 19.81
CA SER A 169 1.13 -16.95 21.13
C SER A 169 2.15 -15.81 21.08
N SER A 170 1.96 -14.83 21.95
CA SER A 170 2.92 -13.75 22.19
C SER A 170 3.61 -13.91 23.53
N ILE A 171 4.92 -13.66 23.55
CA ILE A 171 5.71 -13.42 24.76
C ILE A 171 6.44 -12.09 24.62
N ASP A 172 7.05 -11.61 25.69
CA ASP A 172 7.84 -10.37 25.62
C ASP A 172 9.01 -10.54 24.64
N GLY A 173 9.05 -9.63 23.67
CA GLY A 173 10.05 -9.60 22.62
C GLY A 173 11.21 -8.69 22.99
N SER A 174 12.41 -9.06 22.54
CA SER A 174 13.54 -8.13 22.51
C SER A 174 13.43 -7.18 21.32
N LYS A 175 14.08 -6.03 21.40
CA LYS A 175 14.11 -5.06 20.30
C LYS A 175 14.68 -5.70 19.02
N SER A 176 14.04 -5.42 17.89
CA SER A 176 14.47 -5.86 16.56
C SER A 176 14.58 -4.65 15.60
N ASN A 177 14.81 -4.92 14.33
CA ASN A 177 14.91 -3.91 13.27
C ASN A 177 14.36 -4.46 11.95
N ILE A 178 14.11 -3.57 10.98
CA ILE A 178 13.57 -3.94 9.66
C ILE A 178 14.50 -4.93 8.96
N LYS A 179 15.82 -4.72 9.03
CA LYS A 179 16.78 -5.62 8.37
C LYS A 179 16.61 -7.07 8.85
N SER A 180 16.56 -7.29 10.16
CA SER A 180 16.37 -8.62 10.76
C SER A 180 15.02 -9.23 10.38
N LEU A 181 13.94 -8.43 10.41
CA LEU A 181 12.60 -8.87 9.97
C LEU A 181 12.64 -9.41 8.54
N LEU A 182 13.25 -8.65 7.62
CA LEU A 182 13.29 -9.01 6.21
C LEU A 182 14.24 -10.19 5.93
N GLU A 183 15.32 -10.35 6.70
CA GLU A 183 16.25 -11.49 6.61
C GLU A 183 15.61 -12.82 7.07
N GLN A 184 14.62 -12.78 7.96
CA GLN A 184 13.90 -13.97 8.41
C GLN A 184 12.83 -14.46 7.42
N CYS A 185 12.50 -13.65 6.41
CA CYS A 185 11.47 -13.98 5.42
C CYS A 185 11.93 -15.11 4.48
N PRO A 186 11.08 -16.11 4.19
CA PRO A 186 11.45 -17.25 3.34
C PRO A 186 11.60 -16.91 1.87
N ASN A 187 10.88 -15.90 1.40
CA ASN A 187 10.79 -15.53 -0.01
C ASN A 187 10.52 -14.04 -0.19
N SER A 188 10.66 -13.57 -1.42
CA SER A 188 10.46 -12.17 -1.81
C SER A 188 9.02 -11.69 -1.59
N THR A 189 8.02 -12.55 -1.79
CA THR A 189 6.60 -12.23 -1.52
C THR A 189 6.34 -11.92 -0.05
N SER A 190 6.84 -12.76 0.86
CA SER A 190 6.66 -12.54 2.31
C SER A 190 7.38 -11.28 2.77
N ARG A 191 8.56 -11.02 2.19
CA ARG A 191 9.32 -9.79 2.42
C ARG A 191 8.55 -8.54 1.98
N GLU A 192 7.91 -8.59 0.80
CA GLU A 192 7.06 -7.50 0.29
C GLU A 192 5.83 -7.29 1.17
N ASP A 193 5.12 -8.35 1.57
CA ASP A 193 3.94 -8.26 2.44
C ASP A 193 4.25 -7.60 3.78
N LEU A 194 5.28 -8.06 4.49
CA LEU A 194 5.66 -7.50 5.79
C LEU A 194 6.11 -6.03 5.66
N LEU A 195 6.84 -5.69 4.60
CA LEU A 195 7.24 -4.32 4.34
C LEU A 195 6.03 -3.42 4.04
N THR A 196 5.02 -3.93 3.33
CA THR A 196 3.77 -3.22 3.08
C THR A 196 2.99 -3.01 4.38
N PHE A 197 2.94 -3.99 5.30
CA PHE A 197 2.29 -3.80 6.61
C PHE A 197 2.96 -2.70 7.41
N VAL A 198 4.29 -2.74 7.51
CA VAL A 198 5.07 -1.70 8.19
C VAL A 198 4.84 -0.32 7.57
N THR A 199 4.92 -0.22 6.25
CA THR A 199 4.77 1.06 5.54
C THR A 199 3.37 1.63 5.73
N ARG A 200 2.32 0.79 5.58
CA ARG A 200 0.93 1.23 5.79
C ARG A 200 0.69 1.66 7.23
N HIS A 201 1.23 0.93 8.21
CA HIS A 201 1.14 1.31 9.63
C HIS A 201 1.76 2.69 9.87
N LEU A 202 2.99 2.91 9.41
CA LEU A 202 3.68 4.18 9.59
C LEU A 202 2.94 5.35 8.92
N VAL A 203 2.42 5.15 7.70
CA VAL A 203 1.63 6.15 6.99
C VAL A 203 0.35 6.51 7.76
N LYS A 204 -0.38 5.50 8.25
CA LYS A 204 -1.63 5.71 9.01
C LYS A 204 -1.37 6.34 10.38
N LYS A 205 -0.32 5.90 11.09
CA LYS A 205 0.15 6.51 12.34
C LYS A 205 0.52 7.98 12.14
N TYR A 206 1.26 8.29 11.08
CA TYR A 206 1.58 9.68 10.71
C TYR A 206 0.31 10.50 10.44
N ALA A 207 -0.66 9.92 9.71
CA ALA A 207 -1.94 10.56 9.43
C ALA A 207 -2.68 10.92 10.73
N PHE A 208 -2.75 9.97 11.65
CA PHE A 208 -3.39 10.07 12.96
C PHE A 208 -2.76 11.15 13.86
N GLN A 209 -1.43 11.16 13.97
CA GLN A 209 -0.68 12.09 14.82
C GLN A 209 -0.79 13.54 14.35
N ASN A 210 -0.84 13.74 13.04
CA ASN A 210 -0.90 15.07 12.42
C ASN A 210 -2.32 15.53 12.08
N ASN A 211 -3.36 14.80 12.53
CA ASN A 211 -4.77 15.11 12.34
C ASN A 211 -5.15 15.37 10.86
N HIS A 212 -4.66 14.55 9.94
CA HIS A 212 -5.08 14.61 8.55
C HIS A 212 -6.55 14.18 8.43
N LYS A 213 -7.29 14.76 7.48
CA LYS A 213 -8.68 14.36 7.19
C LYS A 213 -8.75 13.19 6.20
N ALA A 214 -7.78 13.07 5.29
CA ALA A 214 -7.76 11.97 4.33
C ALA A 214 -6.35 11.51 3.98
N ILE A 215 -6.20 10.22 3.70
CA ILE A 215 -5.01 9.64 3.06
C ILE A 215 -5.34 9.36 1.60
N LEU A 216 -4.64 10.02 0.69
CA LEU A 216 -4.80 9.89 -0.75
C LEU A 216 -3.76 8.89 -1.26
N TRP A 217 -4.19 7.66 -1.48
CA TRP A 217 -3.34 6.62 -2.01
C TRP A 217 -3.21 6.76 -3.52
N GLY A 218 -1.98 6.89 -4.02
CA GLY A 218 -1.69 6.98 -5.45
C GLY A 218 -1.87 5.66 -6.21
N HIS A 219 -2.81 4.78 -5.84
CA HIS A 219 -3.01 3.51 -6.55
C HIS A 219 -3.86 3.76 -7.80
N SER A 220 -3.36 3.34 -8.96
CA SER A 220 -4.11 3.29 -10.22
C SER A 220 -5.13 2.15 -10.22
N MET A 221 -6.06 2.14 -11.19
CA MET A 221 -6.98 1.03 -11.40
C MET A 221 -6.23 -0.31 -11.55
N THR A 222 -5.17 -0.34 -12.35
CA THR A 222 -4.35 -1.56 -12.56
C THR A 222 -3.66 -1.97 -11.26
N LYS A 223 -3.22 -1.01 -10.43
CA LYS A 223 -2.64 -1.30 -9.11
C LYS A 223 -3.66 -1.88 -8.14
N LEU A 224 -4.87 -1.32 -8.08
CA LEU A 224 -5.94 -1.88 -7.24
C LEU A 224 -6.36 -3.28 -7.69
N ALA A 225 -6.39 -3.53 -9.00
CA ALA A 225 -6.67 -4.86 -9.54
C ALA A 225 -5.57 -5.87 -9.16
N ASP A 226 -4.29 -5.47 -9.27
CA ASP A 226 -3.17 -6.34 -8.88
C ASP A 226 -3.16 -6.67 -7.40
N GLU A 227 -3.44 -5.70 -6.52
CA GLU A 227 -3.49 -5.94 -5.09
C GLU A 227 -4.69 -6.82 -4.71
N THR A 228 -5.86 -6.54 -5.30
CA THR A 228 -7.07 -7.36 -5.10
C THR A 228 -6.79 -8.83 -5.46
N MET A 229 -6.27 -9.08 -6.66
CA MET A 229 -6.02 -10.45 -7.12
C MET A 229 -4.88 -11.10 -6.31
N SER A 230 -3.86 -10.33 -5.91
CA SER A 230 -2.78 -10.83 -5.05
C SER A 230 -3.29 -11.24 -3.67
N LEU A 231 -4.25 -10.50 -3.09
CA LEU A 231 -4.90 -10.90 -1.84
C LEU A 231 -5.63 -12.23 -2.00
N VAL A 232 -6.38 -12.41 -3.09
CA VAL A 232 -7.07 -13.69 -3.38
C VAL A 232 -6.07 -14.84 -3.48
N VAL A 233 -5.02 -14.69 -4.30
CA VAL A 233 -4.01 -15.73 -4.53
C VAL A 233 -3.26 -16.09 -3.25
N LYS A 234 -3.04 -15.13 -2.36
CA LYS A 234 -2.38 -15.34 -1.05
C LYS A 234 -3.32 -15.88 0.04
N GLY A 235 -4.61 -16.05 -0.25
CA GLY A 235 -5.62 -16.44 0.73
C GLY A 235 -5.94 -15.35 1.77
N ARG A 236 -5.75 -14.07 1.42
CA ARG A 236 -6.05 -12.89 2.26
C ARG A 236 -7.39 -12.26 1.88
N GLY A 237 -8.41 -13.10 1.66
CA GLY A 237 -9.72 -12.65 1.17
C GLY A 237 -10.42 -11.67 2.10
N GLU A 238 -10.19 -11.78 3.41
CA GLU A 238 -10.77 -10.87 4.41
C GLU A 238 -10.35 -9.40 4.25
N HIS A 239 -9.22 -9.13 3.59
CA HIS A 239 -8.74 -7.77 3.39
C HIS A 239 -9.39 -7.03 2.23
N ILE A 240 -10.06 -7.74 1.32
CA ILE A 240 -10.47 -7.16 0.03
C ILE A 240 -11.51 -6.06 0.22
N SER A 241 -12.49 -6.24 1.11
CA SER A 241 -13.51 -5.23 1.41
C SER A 241 -12.88 -3.94 1.93
N SER A 242 -11.94 -4.06 2.87
CA SER A 242 -11.24 -2.92 3.47
C SER A 242 -10.18 -2.27 2.56
N LEU A 243 -9.76 -2.95 1.49
CA LEU A 243 -8.68 -2.47 0.62
C LEU A 243 -9.09 -1.17 -0.08
N ILE A 244 -10.29 -1.12 -0.66
CA ILE A 244 -10.75 -0.02 -1.53
C ILE A 244 -11.83 0.84 -0.84
N ASP A 245 -12.23 0.49 0.38
CA ASP A 245 -13.24 1.25 1.11
C ASP A 245 -12.78 2.70 1.34
N SER A 246 -13.60 3.62 0.83
CA SER A 246 -13.46 5.06 0.99
C SER A 246 -14.64 5.70 1.71
N SER A 247 -15.62 4.88 2.11
CA SER A 247 -16.88 5.33 2.69
C SER A 247 -16.82 5.49 4.21
N GLN A 248 -15.98 4.70 4.89
CA GLN A 248 -15.88 4.71 6.35
C GLN A 248 -14.56 5.34 6.85
N PRO A 249 -14.58 5.99 8.02
CA PRO A 249 -13.36 6.36 8.74
C PRO A 249 -12.54 5.14 9.15
N ASP A 250 -11.23 5.33 9.27
CA ASP A 250 -10.34 4.30 9.79
C ASP A 250 -10.40 4.25 11.32
N PHE A 251 -11.28 3.39 11.85
CA PHE A 251 -11.50 3.27 13.29
C PHE A 251 -10.31 2.65 14.04
N ASP A 252 -9.41 1.93 13.36
CA ASP A 252 -8.19 1.39 13.97
C ASP A 252 -7.23 2.53 14.37
N TYR A 253 -7.43 3.73 13.81
CA TYR A 253 -6.67 4.95 14.07
C TYR A 253 -7.60 6.07 14.56
N GLY A 254 -8.56 5.72 15.42
CA GLY A 254 -9.44 6.68 16.10
C GLY A 254 -10.47 7.38 15.20
N GLY A 255 -10.71 6.88 13.97
CA GLY A 255 -11.73 7.40 13.07
C GLY A 255 -11.48 8.83 12.57
N LYS A 256 -10.22 9.31 12.62
CA LYS A 256 -9.88 10.70 12.30
C LYS A 256 -9.83 11.01 10.80
N PHE A 257 -9.56 10.00 9.97
CA PHE A 257 -9.41 10.16 8.53
C PHE A 257 -10.14 9.08 7.73
N ARG A 258 -10.37 9.37 6.46
CA ARG A 258 -10.80 8.37 5.45
C ARG A 258 -9.70 8.08 4.44
N HIS A 259 -9.78 6.91 3.82
CA HIS A 259 -8.93 6.55 2.68
C HIS A 259 -9.58 7.00 1.37
N LEU A 260 -8.77 7.49 0.44
CA LEU A 260 -9.22 7.79 -0.92
C LEU A 260 -8.21 7.25 -1.92
N TYR A 261 -8.72 6.75 -3.05
CA TYR A 261 -7.94 6.27 -4.19
C TYR A 261 -8.26 7.11 -5.42
N PRO A 262 -7.66 8.31 -5.57
CA PRO A 262 -8.08 9.26 -6.59
C PRO A 262 -7.89 8.75 -8.02
N LEU A 263 -6.92 7.85 -8.25
CA LEU A 263 -6.62 7.25 -9.55
C LEU A 263 -7.32 5.91 -9.79
N LYS A 264 -8.34 5.54 -9.00
CA LYS A 264 -9.04 4.23 -9.12
C LYS A 264 -9.69 3.97 -10.49
N ASP A 265 -9.94 5.03 -11.27
CA ASP A 265 -10.53 4.96 -12.61
C ASP A 265 -9.51 5.17 -13.77
N VAL A 266 -8.22 5.20 -13.45
CA VAL A 266 -7.11 5.46 -14.38
C VAL A 266 -6.21 4.23 -14.46
N LEU A 267 -5.94 3.72 -15.66
CA LEU A 267 -5.02 2.59 -15.87
C LEU A 267 -3.58 3.00 -15.57
N LEU A 268 -2.71 2.06 -15.23
CA LEU A 268 -1.29 2.37 -15.05
C LEU A 268 -0.66 2.89 -16.36
N SER A 269 -0.99 2.30 -17.50
CA SER A 269 -0.52 2.79 -18.80
C SER A 269 -0.96 4.24 -19.07
N GLU A 270 -2.15 4.63 -18.60
CA GLU A 270 -2.65 6.01 -18.67
C GLU A 270 -1.86 6.94 -17.73
N VAL A 271 -1.51 6.47 -16.54
CA VAL A 271 -0.66 7.19 -15.58
C VAL A 271 0.76 7.38 -16.14
N ASP A 272 1.35 6.34 -16.73
CA ASP A 272 2.69 6.40 -17.30
C ASP A 272 2.73 7.34 -18.53
N ALA A 273 1.71 7.30 -19.38
CA ALA A 273 1.56 8.26 -20.48
C ALA A 273 1.37 9.71 -19.97
N TYR A 274 0.65 9.91 -18.85
CA TYR A 274 0.55 11.22 -18.21
C TYR A 274 1.92 11.71 -17.72
N CYS A 275 2.70 10.80 -17.13
CA CYS A 275 4.03 11.08 -16.60
C CYS A 275 4.96 11.62 -17.70
N TYR A 276 5.01 10.95 -18.85
CA TYR A 276 5.75 11.44 -20.03
C TYR A 276 5.20 12.77 -20.57
N SER A 277 3.88 12.87 -20.73
CA SER A 277 3.23 14.07 -21.30
C SER A 277 3.44 15.32 -20.46
N SER A 278 3.56 15.15 -19.14
CA SER A 278 3.75 16.25 -18.19
C SER A 278 5.22 16.48 -17.83
N GLY A 279 6.15 15.71 -18.42
CA GLY A 279 7.58 15.78 -18.16
C GLY A 279 7.96 15.44 -16.71
N LEU A 280 7.19 14.53 -16.08
CA LEU A 280 7.40 14.06 -14.71
C LEU A 280 8.38 12.88 -14.63
N ASP A 281 8.68 12.25 -15.76
CA ASP A 281 9.56 11.09 -15.90
C ASP A 281 10.95 11.34 -15.32
N LYS A 282 11.45 12.57 -15.39
CA LYS A 282 12.73 13.00 -14.81
C LYS A 282 12.79 13.03 -13.28
N PHE A 283 11.65 12.93 -12.59
CA PHE A 283 11.57 12.96 -11.12
C PHE A 283 11.33 11.56 -10.51
N LEU A 284 11.25 10.52 -11.36
CA LEU A 284 11.00 9.17 -10.90
C LEU A 284 12.22 8.58 -10.20
N VAL A 285 11.95 7.75 -9.20
CA VAL A 285 12.98 6.98 -8.47
C VAL A 285 12.58 5.52 -8.48
N ASN A 286 13.51 4.64 -8.85
CA ASN A 286 13.33 3.18 -8.87
C ASN A 286 12.10 2.71 -9.69
N TYR A 287 11.66 3.49 -10.67
CA TYR A 287 10.53 3.17 -11.54
C TYR A 287 10.77 3.70 -12.96
N THR A 288 10.49 2.88 -13.97
CA THR A 288 10.53 3.26 -15.38
C THR A 288 9.11 3.16 -15.95
N PRO A 289 8.51 4.26 -16.44
CA PRO A 289 7.15 4.23 -16.99
C PRO A 289 7.08 3.44 -18.28
N GLN A 290 5.92 2.84 -18.53
CA GLN A 290 5.62 2.20 -19.80
C GLN A 290 5.25 3.25 -20.85
N ASP A 291 5.81 3.15 -22.06
CA ASP A 291 5.47 4.03 -23.18
C ASP A 291 4.38 3.44 -24.10
N THR A 292 3.64 2.44 -23.63
CA THR A 292 2.71 1.60 -24.41
C THR A 292 1.65 2.39 -25.16
N LEU A 293 1.17 3.50 -24.58
CA LEU A 293 0.16 4.37 -25.18
C LEU A 293 0.72 5.50 -26.04
N LEU A 294 2.04 5.71 -26.06
CA LEU A 294 2.68 6.76 -26.87
C LEU A 294 2.81 6.30 -28.33
N LEU A 295 2.45 7.18 -29.26
CA LEU A 295 2.60 6.94 -30.71
C LEU A 295 4.07 6.96 -31.12
N THR A 296 4.86 7.83 -30.49
CA THR A 296 6.33 7.86 -30.62
C THR A 296 6.94 7.23 -29.38
N LYS A 297 7.68 6.14 -29.57
CA LYS A 297 8.34 5.42 -28.48
C LYS A 297 9.52 6.21 -27.94
N HIS A 298 9.62 6.31 -26.62
CA HIS A 298 10.70 7.03 -25.95
C HIS A 298 11.92 6.14 -25.70
N SER A 299 11.75 4.81 -25.76
CA SER A 299 12.83 3.88 -25.49
C SER A 299 12.67 2.57 -26.27
N GLU A 300 13.75 2.08 -26.89
CA GLU A 300 13.84 0.69 -27.40
C GLU A 300 14.16 -0.32 -26.28
N THR A 301 14.06 0.09 -25.01
CA THR A 301 14.45 -0.76 -23.88
C THR A 301 13.47 -1.91 -23.72
N LYS A 302 13.81 -3.06 -24.32
CA LYS A 302 13.25 -4.35 -23.95
C LYS A 302 13.51 -4.54 -22.47
N SER A 303 12.47 -4.46 -21.64
CA SER A 303 12.58 -4.84 -20.23
C SER A 303 13.15 -6.25 -20.18
N ILE A 304 14.34 -6.43 -19.59
CA ILE A 304 14.88 -7.75 -19.28
C ILE A 304 13.95 -8.30 -18.19
N GLY A 305 12.93 -9.04 -18.62
CA GLY A 305 11.92 -9.57 -17.74
C GLY A 305 12.58 -10.43 -16.67
N LYS A 306 12.23 -10.17 -15.41
CA LYS A 306 12.60 -11.04 -14.30
C LYS A 306 12.07 -12.45 -14.60
N LEU A 307 12.86 -13.49 -14.36
CA LEU A 307 12.35 -14.86 -14.46
C LEU A 307 11.18 -15.04 -13.50
N ILE A 308 10.12 -15.73 -13.94
CA ILE A 308 8.89 -15.93 -13.15
C ILE A 308 9.21 -16.48 -11.75
N LYS A 309 10.17 -17.40 -11.64
CA LYS A 309 10.62 -17.98 -10.37
C LYS A 309 11.18 -16.98 -9.35
N ASN A 310 11.63 -15.82 -9.81
CA ASN A 310 12.17 -14.75 -8.97
C ASN A 310 11.13 -13.67 -8.69
N MET A 311 9.96 -13.73 -9.33
CA MET A 311 8.89 -12.75 -9.14
C MET A 311 8.18 -12.94 -7.81
N THR A 312 7.77 -11.84 -7.18
CA THR A 312 6.76 -11.90 -6.11
C THR A 312 5.40 -12.22 -6.72
N ILE A 313 4.44 -12.63 -5.88
CA ILE A 313 3.05 -12.83 -6.34
C ILE A 313 2.50 -11.53 -6.94
N ASN A 314 2.81 -10.38 -6.35
CA ASN A 314 2.38 -9.08 -6.86
C ASN A 314 2.96 -8.78 -8.24
N GLU A 315 4.26 -9.04 -8.44
CA GLU A 315 4.91 -8.89 -9.75
C GLU A 315 4.30 -9.83 -10.81
N MET A 316 3.97 -11.07 -10.43
CA MET A 316 3.34 -12.04 -11.33
C MET A 316 1.94 -11.61 -11.76
N VAL A 317 1.14 -11.13 -10.80
CA VAL A 317 -0.21 -10.61 -11.06
C VAL A 317 -0.16 -9.32 -11.89
N ARG A 318 0.78 -8.42 -11.59
CA ARG A 318 1.01 -7.21 -12.40
C ARG A 318 1.31 -7.58 -13.85
N LYS A 319 2.24 -8.52 -14.07
CA LYS A 319 2.56 -9.01 -15.41
C LYS A 319 1.35 -9.59 -16.13
N TYR A 320 0.52 -10.38 -15.43
CA TYR A 320 -0.74 -10.88 -16.01
C TYR A 320 -1.63 -9.74 -16.52
N PHE A 321 -1.81 -8.68 -15.74
CA PHE A 321 -2.62 -7.53 -16.18
C PHE A 321 -1.98 -6.75 -17.32
N ASP A 322 -0.66 -6.54 -17.30
CA ASP A 322 0.07 -5.91 -18.40
C ASP A 322 -0.11 -6.69 -19.72
N ASP A 323 -0.04 -8.02 -19.65
CA ASP A 323 -0.15 -8.92 -20.82
C ASP A 323 -1.57 -8.89 -21.42
N ILE A 324 -2.63 -8.75 -20.61
CA ILE A 324 -4.03 -8.75 -21.10
C ILE A 324 -4.58 -7.36 -21.38
N GLU A 325 -3.96 -6.27 -20.91
CA GLU A 325 -4.56 -4.92 -20.93
C GLU A 325 -4.94 -4.47 -22.35
N LYS A 326 -4.10 -4.80 -23.34
CA LYS A 326 -4.30 -4.42 -24.74
C LYS A 326 -5.61 -4.98 -25.33
N ASP A 327 -5.90 -6.24 -25.03
CA ASP A 327 -7.04 -6.96 -25.60
C ASP A 327 -8.28 -6.91 -24.68
N TYR A 328 -8.07 -6.83 -23.36
CA TYR A 328 -9.10 -7.01 -22.33
C TYR A 328 -8.98 -6.00 -21.16
N SER A 329 -8.80 -4.72 -21.45
CA SER A 329 -8.78 -3.65 -20.42
C SER A 329 -10.03 -3.60 -19.51
N ASN A 330 -11.17 -4.16 -19.95
CA ASN A 330 -12.38 -4.28 -19.15
C ASN A 330 -12.22 -5.25 -17.96
N VAL A 331 -11.34 -6.25 -18.06
CA VAL A 331 -11.08 -7.23 -16.98
C VAL A 331 -10.53 -6.52 -15.75
N ILE A 332 -9.56 -5.62 -15.92
CA ILE A 332 -8.98 -4.80 -14.84
C ILE A 332 -10.10 -4.04 -14.11
N SER A 333 -10.96 -3.35 -14.86
CA SER A 333 -12.08 -2.60 -14.27
C SER A 333 -13.11 -3.50 -13.58
N THR A 334 -13.31 -4.73 -14.07
CA THR A 334 -14.24 -5.69 -13.49
C THR A 334 -13.75 -6.19 -12.15
N VAL A 335 -12.45 -6.47 -12.03
CA VAL A 335 -11.82 -6.86 -10.75
C VAL A 335 -12.01 -5.77 -9.70
N VAL A 336 -11.64 -4.53 -10.02
CA VAL A 336 -11.77 -3.40 -9.08
C VAL A 336 -13.23 -3.16 -8.68
N ARG A 337 -14.16 -3.14 -9.63
CA ARG A 337 -15.59 -2.95 -9.34
C ARG A 337 -16.20 -4.11 -8.56
N THR A 338 -15.68 -5.32 -8.71
CA THR A 338 -16.12 -6.47 -7.93
C THR A 338 -15.61 -6.35 -6.50
N ALA A 339 -14.33 -6.00 -6.31
CA ALA A 339 -13.76 -5.73 -5.00
C ALA A 339 -14.50 -4.62 -4.25
N ASP A 340 -14.81 -3.51 -4.92
CA ASP A 340 -15.56 -2.36 -4.36
C ASP A 340 -16.99 -2.73 -3.92
N LYS A 341 -17.56 -3.80 -4.46
CA LYS A 341 -18.89 -4.31 -4.07
C LYS A 341 -18.82 -5.31 -2.91
N LEU A 342 -17.63 -5.84 -2.59
CA LEU A 342 -17.48 -6.78 -1.48
C LEU A 342 -17.58 -5.99 -0.17
N ALA A 343 -18.56 -6.35 0.65
CA ALA A 343 -18.76 -5.79 1.97
C ALA A 343 -18.33 -6.79 3.04
N GLU A 344 -18.05 -6.27 4.24
CA GLU A 344 -17.79 -7.14 5.38
C GLU A 344 -19.02 -8.00 5.72
N PRO A 345 -18.81 -9.24 6.21
CA PRO A 345 -19.90 -10.10 6.64
C PRO A 345 -20.72 -9.46 7.78
N LYS A 346 -22.05 -9.38 7.62
CA LYS A 346 -22.97 -8.71 8.58
C LYS A 346 -23.17 -9.44 9.92
N LYS A 347 -22.68 -10.67 10.09
CA LYS A 347 -23.00 -11.53 11.23
C LYS A 347 -21.75 -12.22 11.77
N ILE A 348 -20.92 -11.53 12.54
CA ILE A 348 -19.89 -12.17 13.37
C ILE A 348 -19.74 -11.36 14.67
N GLU A 349 -19.69 -12.07 15.80
CA GLU A 349 -19.30 -11.58 17.14
C GLU A 349 -17.87 -10.95 17.10
N PRO A 350 -17.34 -10.34 18.18
CA PRO A 350 -16.40 -9.22 18.06
C PRO A 350 -15.26 -9.52 17.08
N GLN A 351 -15.14 -8.65 16.08
CA GLN A 351 -14.11 -8.76 15.04
C GLN A 351 -12.73 -8.69 15.69
N GLU A 352 -12.09 -9.85 15.87
CA GLU A 352 -10.70 -9.89 16.27
C GLU A 352 -9.84 -9.33 15.14
N LYS A 353 -8.83 -8.54 15.50
CA LYS A 353 -7.88 -7.94 14.55
C LYS A 353 -6.63 -8.78 14.52
N CYS A 354 -6.13 -9.08 13.33
CA CYS A 354 -4.84 -9.75 13.17
C CYS A 354 -3.71 -8.93 13.77
N THR A 355 -2.91 -9.53 14.64
CA THR A 355 -1.78 -8.87 15.33
C THR A 355 -0.69 -8.39 14.35
N LEU A 356 -0.54 -9.04 13.20
CA LEU A 356 0.49 -8.69 12.21
C LEU A 356 0.04 -7.63 11.19
N CYS A 357 -1.15 -7.80 10.60
CA CYS A 357 -1.59 -6.96 9.48
C CYS A 357 -2.79 -6.05 9.81
N LYS A 358 -3.32 -6.13 11.03
CA LYS A 358 -4.54 -5.41 11.49
C LYS A 358 -5.81 -5.72 10.69
N GLY A 359 -5.81 -6.78 9.88
CA GLY A 359 -7.00 -7.23 9.17
C GLY A 359 -8.08 -7.75 10.10
N ASN A 360 -9.34 -7.56 9.71
CA ASN A 360 -10.50 -8.16 10.38
C ASN A 360 -10.49 -9.68 10.21
N ILE A 361 -10.56 -10.42 11.30
CA ILE A 361 -10.65 -11.88 11.30
C ILE A 361 -12.11 -12.27 11.40
N HIS A 362 -12.60 -12.87 10.31
CA HIS A 362 -13.98 -13.36 10.21
C HIS A 362 -14.06 -14.88 10.42
N THR A 363 -12.99 -15.60 10.10
CA THR A 363 -12.91 -17.05 10.25
C THR A 363 -11.61 -17.44 10.94
N LEU A 364 -11.68 -18.42 11.83
CA LEU A 364 -10.51 -18.96 12.51
C LEU A 364 -9.71 -19.83 11.54
N GLY A 365 -8.72 -19.23 10.89
CA GLY A 365 -7.77 -19.91 10.00
C GLY A 365 -7.14 -21.19 10.56
N PRO A 366 -6.79 -21.28 11.85
CA PRO A 366 -6.22 -22.50 12.44
C PRO A 366 -7.15 -23.71 12.32
N ASN A 367 -8.47 -23.54 12.48
CA ASN A 367 -9.43 -24.65 12.40
C ASN A 367 -9.45 -25.26 10.99
N TRP A 368 -9.47 -24.41 9.96
CA TRP A 368 -9.41 -24.86 8.58
C TRP A 368 -8.10 -25.59 8.29
N LEU A 369 -6.96 -24.99 8.67
CA LEU A 369 -5.64 -25.57 8.43
C LEU A 369 -5.47 -26.92 9.12
N GLN A 370 -5.89 -27.07 10.37
CA GLN A 370 -5.88 -28.35 11.07
C GLN A 370 -6.75 -29.40 10.36
N SER A 371 -7.94 -29.01 9.86
CA SER A 371 -8.85 -29.95 9.20
C SER A 371 -8.31 -30.53 7.87
N ILE A 372 -7.39 -29.83 7.20
CA ILE A 372 -6.78 -30.27 5.94
C ILE A 372 -5.35 -30.77 6.11
N THR A 373 -4.75 -30.60 7.29
CA THR A 373 -3.38 -31.01 7.57
C THR A 373 -3.36 -32.46 8.04
N VAL A 374 -2.63 -33.30 7.32
CA VAL A 374 -2.37 -34.67 7.75
C VAL A 374 -1.26 -34.63 8.80
N GLU A 375 -1.64 -34.69 10.09
CA GLU A 375 -0.68 -34.67 11.20
C GLU A 375 -0.01 -36.04 11.44
N GLU A 376 -0.71 -37.13 11.09
CA GLU A 376 -0.24 -38.49 11.29
C GLU A 376 0.37 -39.06 10.00
N GLY A 377 1.58 -39.61 10.12
CA GLY A 377 2.19 -40.34 9.02
C GLY A 377 1.40 -41.60 8.67
N TYR A 378 1.54 -42.08 7.43
CA TYR A 378 0.99 -43.37 7.05
C TYR A 378 1.58 -44.48 7.92
N ALA A 379 0.75 -45.46 8.31
CA ALA A 379 1.19 -46.57 9.14
C ALA A 379 2.31 -47.37 8.47
N VAL A 380 3.36 -47.67 9.24
CA VAL A 380 4.49 -48.53 8.83
C VAL A 380 3.97 -49.96 8.62
N LYS A 381 4.08 -50.50 7.40
CA LYS A 381 3.54 -51.82 7.03
C LYS A 381 4.62 -52.85 6.72
N THR A 382 5.64 -52.50 5.94
CA THR A 382 6.66 -53.45 5.49
C THR A 382 7.80 -53.57 6.48
N GLU A 383 8.55 -54.68 6.45
CA GLU A 383 9.74 -54.84 7.31
C GLU A 383 10.84 -53.81 6.97
N GLU A 384 10.98 -53.44 5.70
CA GLU A 384 11.89 -52.39 5.26
C GLU A 384 11.49 -51.02 5.86
N GLU A 385 10.21 -50.67 5.85
CA GLU A 385 9.72 -49.43 6.47
C GLU A 385 9.93 -49.46 7.99
N LYS A 386 9.76 -50.60 8.66
CA LYS A 386 10.04 -50.75 10.10
C LYS A 386 11.51 -50.53 10.40
N GLU A 387 12.41 -51.06 9.59
CA GLU A 387 13.86 -50.86 9.75
C GLU A 387 14.25 -49.39 9.56
N LEU A 388 13.75 -48.74 8.49
CA LEU A 388 13.97 -47.32 8.24
C LEU A 388 13.39 -46.44 9.34
N TYR A 389 12.20 -46.76 9.84
CA TYR A 389 11.56 -46.04 10.94
C TYR A 389 12.37 -46.17 12.24
N ARG A 390 12.92 -47.34 12.55
CA ARG A 390 13.84 -47.52 13.69
C ARG A 390 15.10 -46.67 13.53
N LYS A 391 15.74 -46.71 12.36
CA LYS A 391 16.91 -45.86 12.06
C LYS A 391 16.59 -44.38 12.22
N TRP A 392 15.40 -43.93 11.82
CA TRP A 392 14.94 -42.56 12.06
C TRP A 392 14.69 -42.30 13.54
N CYS A 393 14.08 -43.24 14.27
CA CYS A 393 13.83 -43.14 15.70
C CYS A 393 15.10 -42.96 16.53
N ASP A 394 16.18 -43.65 16.14
CA ASP A 394 17.47 -43.63 16.82
C ASP A 394 18.39 -42.49 16.33
N SER A 395 17.94 -41.70 15.34
CA SER A 395 18.74 -40.62 14.77
C SER A 395 18.74 -39.36 15.65
N ASP A 396 19.90 -38.70 15.74
CA ASP A 396 20.02 -37.39 16.39
C ASP A 396 19.09 -36.33 15.79
N LEU A 397 18.77 -36.46 14.50
CA LEU A 397 17.84 -35.59 13.77
C LEU A 397 16.43 -35.63 14.37
N ARG A 398 15.95 -36.80 14.80
CA ARG A 398 14.66 -36.90 15.48
C ARG A 398 14.71 -36.26 16.85
N ASN A 399 15.74 -36.55 17.65
CA ASN A 399 15.86 -35.97 18.99
C ASN A 399 15.89 -34.44 18.94
N GLN A 400 16.70 -33.86 18.06
CA GLN A 400 16.74 -32.41 17.83
C GLN A 400 15.39 -31.84 17.39
N ARG A 401 14.67 -32.57 16.52
CA ARG A 401 13.32 -32.18 16.10
C ARG A 401 12.35 -32.20 17.28
N ASP A 402 12.28 -33.29 18.03
CA ASP A 402 11.31 -33.47 19.12
C ASP A 402 11.59 -32.49 20.28
N GLU A 403 12.86 -32.21 20.60
CA GLU A 403 13.26 -31.16 21.55
C GLU A 403 12.84 -29.76 21.09
N ALA A 404 13.11 -29.41 19.83
CA ALA A 404 12.71 -28.10 19.27
C ALA A 404 11.19 -27.92 19.30
N LEU A 405 10.44 -29.00 19.05
CA LEU A 405 8.97 -28.99 19.09
C LEU A 405 8.43 -28.85 20.51
N ALA A 406 8.97 -29.64 21.44
CA ALA A 406 8.61 -29.54 22.84
C ALA A 406 8.86 -28.12 23.37
N LEU A 407 9.97 -27.49 22.95
CA LEU A 407 10.28 -26.11 23.31
C LEU A 407 9.25 -25.12 22.76
N VAL A 408 8.89 -25.21 21.46
CA VAL A 408 7.88 -24.35 20.84
C VAL A 408 6.52 -24.50 21.52
N ASP A 409 6.08 -25.73 21.81
CA ASP A 409 4.80 -25.98 22.48
C ASP A 409 4.82 -25.49 23.94
N SER A 410 5.95 -25.64 24.63
CA SER A 410 6.18 -25.11 25.98
C SER A 410 6.15 -23.58 26.03
N VAL A 411 6.67 -22.91 25.00
CA VAL A 411 6.62 -21.45 24.91
C VAL A 411 5.21 -20.98 24.53
N THR A 412 4.56 -21.68 23.60
CA THR A 412 3.19 -21.38 23.15
C THR A 412 2.19 -21.49 24.31
N SER A 413 2.34 -22.49 25.17
CA SER A 413 1.48 -22.71 26.34
C SER A 413 1.68 -21.70 27.47
N ARG A 414 2.86 -21.07 27.55
CA ARG A 414 3.16 -20.01 28.53
C ARG A 414 2.86 -18.60 28.04
N GLY A 415 2.85 -18.39 26.71
CA GLY A 415 2.55 -17.11 26.10
C GLY A 415 1.05 -16.79 26.10
N ASN A 416 0.73 -15.52 25.84
CA ASN A 416 -0.65 -15.08 25.69
C ASN A 416 -1.15 -15.41 24.27
N PRO A 417 -2.32 -16.04 24.11
CA PRO A 417 -2.86 -16.31 22.78
C PRO A 417 -3.12 -14.99 22.06
N VAL A 418 -2.73 -14.92 20.79
CA VAL A 418 -2.94 -13.73 19.95
C VAL A 418 -3.53 -14.11 18.60
N PRO A 419 -4.49 -13.33 18.09
CA PRO A 419 -5.18 -13.66 16.86
C PRO A 419 -4.31 -13.32 15.64
N LEU A 420 -4.25 -14.24 14.68
CA LEU A 420 -3.66 -14.05 13.36
C LEU A 420 -4.66 -14.48 12.29
N CYS A 421 -4.73 -13.69 11.21
CA CYS A 421 -5.51 -14.06 10.04
C CYS A 421 -4.83 -15.17 9.23
N TYR A 422 -5.58 -15.86 8.37
CA TYR A 422 -5.07 -16.98 7.57
C TYR A 422 -3.79 -16.59 6.80
N GLY A 423 -3.80 -15.46 6.09
CA GLY A 423 -2.64 -15.06 5.31
C GLY A 423 -1.40 -14.78 6.17
N CYS A 424 -1.58 -14.21 7.36
CA CYS A 424 -0.47 -13.99 8.30
C CYS A 424 0.04 -15.29 8.95
N ILE A 425 -0.84 -16.28 9.18
CA ILE A 425 -0.43 -17.63 9.59
C ILE A 425 0.45 -18.27 8.52
N ILE A 426 0.06 -18.19 7.24
CA ILE A 426 0.86 -18.73 6.13
C ILE A 426 2.20 -18.01 6.01
N THR A 427 2.21 -16.68 6.08
CA THR A 427 3.46 -15.90 6.07
C THR A 427 4.38 -16.29 7.23
N LEU A 428 3.87 -16.28 8.47
CA LEU A 428 4.65 -16.60 9.66
C LEU A 428 5.11 -18.07 9.68
N GLY A 429 4.31 -18.99 9.15
CA GLY A 429 4.66 -20.41 9.04
C GLY A 429 5.86 -20.67 8.11
N GLY A 430 6.14 -19.76 7.17
CA GLY A 430 7.33 -19.80 6.33
C GLY A 430 8.54 -19.03 6.90
N VAL A 431 8.34 -18.11 7.84
CA VAL A 431 9.44 -17.37 8.49
C VAL A 431 10.34 -18.32 9.27
N LYS A 432 11.65 -18.03 9.30
CA LYS A 432 12.63 -18.84 10.04
C LYS A 432 12.17 -19.02 11.50
N ASN A 433 12.19 -20.27 11.98
CA ASN A 433 11.74 -20.65 13.33
C ASN A 433 10.25 -20.34 13.64
N ARG A 434 9.44 -19.98 12.63
CA ARG A 434 8.01 -19.64 12.78
C ARG A 434 7.74 -18.57 13.84
N CYS A 435 8.69 -17.66 14.03
CA CYS A 435 8.57 -16.59 15.00
C CYS A 435 8.99 -15.25 14.40
N VAL A 436 8.41 -14.17 14.90
CA VAL A 436 8.79 -12.81 14.51
C VAL A 436 8.61 -11.83 15.65
N THR A 437 9.59 -10.95 15.85
CA THR A 437 9.45 -9.82 16.77
C THR A 437 8.63 -8.72 16.10
N TRP A 438 7.52 -8.36 16.74
CA TRP A 438 6.60 -7.33 16.28
C TRP A 438 6.32 -6.31 17.40
N PRO A 439 6.13 -5.02 17.10
CA PRO A 439 5.68 -4.05 18.11
C PRO A 439 4.34 -4.47 18.74
N ARG A 440 4.12 -4.12 20.00
CA ARG A 440 2.80 -4.26 20.62
C ARG A 440 1.91 -3.10 20.19
N ASP A 441 0.69 -3.43 19.82
CA ASP A 441 -0.31 -2.43 19.49
C ASP A 441 -0.90 -1.86 20.77
N SER A 442 -0.71 -0.56 21.00
CA SER A 442 -1.23 0.13 22.17
C SER A 442 -1.58 1.57 21.83
N ASP A 443 -2.44 2.21 22.63
CA ASP A 443 -2.67 3.65 22.49
C ASP A 443 -1.38 4.46 22.72
N ASN A 444 -0.47 3.94 23.54
CA ASN A 444 0.86 4.52 23.72
C ASN A 444 1.69 4.47 22.43
N GLU A 445 1.64 3.36 21.70
CA GLU A 445 2.29 3.19 20.38
C GLU A 445 1.78 4.28 19.42
N LEU A 446 0.46 4.42 19.26
CA LEU A 446 -0.12 5.39 18.34
C LEU A 446 0.21 6.85 18.70
N ASN A 447 0.35 7.17 19.99
CA ASN A 447 0.67 8.52 20.47
C ASN A 447 2.19 8.81 20.54
N GLN A 448 3.06 7.80 20.41
CA GLN A 448 4.51 8.00 20.42
C GLN A 448 4.96 8.75 19.17
N THR A 449 5.55 9.93 19.35
CA THR A 449 6.00 10.81 18.27
C THR A 449 6.96 10.10 17.32
N LEU A 450 6.60 10.06 16.03
CA LEU A 450 7.49 9.59 14.98
C LEU A 450 8.67 10.55 14.83
N LYS A 451 9.88 9.99 14.60
CA LYS A 451 11.06 10.80 14.25
C LYS A 451 10.91 11.28 12.81
N GLU A 452 10.23 12.41 12.65
CA GLU A 452 9.99 13.04 11.36
C GLU A 452 11.09 14.05 11.00
N PHE A 453 11.39 14.14 9.71
CA PHE A 453 12.16 15.25 9.15
C PHE A 453 11.27 15.97 8.12
N GLU A 454 10.98 17.24 8.37
CA GLU A 454 10.37 18.13 7.37
C GLU A 454 11.51 18.71 6.51
N LEU A 455 11.33 18.73 5.19
CA LEU A 455 12.20 19.54 4.33
C LEU A 455 11.93 21.01 4.65
N ARG A 456 12.83 21.65 5.40
CA ARG A 456 12.85 23.11 5.53
C ARG A 456 13.71 23.68 4.42
N ASP A 457 13.38 24.88 3.95
CA ASP A 457 14.02 25.57 2.81
C ASP A 457 15.52 25.87 2.98
N GLU A 458 16.17 25.39 4.05
CA GLU A 458 17.59 25.59 4.34
C GLU A 458 18.21 24.30 4.91
N GLU A 459 18.59 23.37 4.04
CA GLU A 459 19.74 22.45 4.20
C GLU A 459 20.13 21.77 2.87
#